data_AF-W7S7Y9-F1
#
_entry.id   AF-W7S7Y9-F1
#
_cell.length_a   1.000
_cell.length_b   1.000
_cell.length_c   1.000
_cell.angle_alpha   90.00
_cell.angle_beta   90.00
_cell.angle_gamma   90.00
#
_symmetry.space_group_name_H-M   'P 1'
#
loop_
_entity.id
_entity.type
_entity.pdbx_description
1 polymer ?
#
loop_
_entity_poly.entity_id
_entity_poly.type
_entity_poly.pdbx_seq_one_letter_code
_entity_poly.pdbx_strand_id
1 'polypeptide(L)'
;MDDTAFLAMDLERLGRPDLGAWFLDCYAEFSGAERSVALEHHYIAYRAVVRSKVACLRHAQGVAGQDVLARQLAGLALRHLRLAEPRLMLVGGRPGTGKSTVAGRLADEAGGVLVQSDRVRKELAGIDPEQSAEAGWQQGIYDVASTEHTYREMLRRAELLLGRGETVVLDASWRVAAHREMARVVAAGTSSRLVELVCRAPGVVADARIRTRAGGPHLSDATPEIAAAMAEAFDPWPEADVVDTDSPAR
;
A
#
# COMPACT_ATOMS: atom_id res chain seq x y z
N MET A 1 5.12 22.58 9.27
CA MET A 1 4.08 21.52 9.30
C MET A 1 2.99 21.77 10.34
N ASP A 2 3.27 21.93 11.63
CA ASP A 2 2.21 22.11 12.64
C ASP A 2 1.32 23.35 12.40
N ASP A 3 1.92 24.49 12.07
CA ASP A 3 1.17 25.73 11.79
C ASP A 3 0.42 25.69 10.45
N THR A 4 0.97 25.00 9.45
CA THR A 4 0.32 24.87 8.15
C THR A 4 -0.86 23.90 8.20
N ALA A 5 -0.74 22.83 8.98
CA ALA A 5 -1.83 21.90 9.25
C ALA A 5 -3.04 22.58 9.92
N PHE A 6 -2.82 23.67 10.65
CA PHE A 6 -3.90 24.43 11.25
C PHE A 6 -4.87 24.99 10.19
N LEU A 7 -4.32 25.61 9.14
CA LEU A 7 -5.11 26.16 8.04
C LEU A 7 -5.76 25.05 7.20
N ALA A 8 -5.01 23.99 6.88
CA ALA A 8 -5.55 22.86 6.12
C ALA A 8 -6.74 22.19 6.84
N MET A 9 -6.63 21.99 8.15
CA MET A 9 -7.71 21.46 9.00
C MET A 9 -8.95 22.36 8.97
N ASP A 10 -8.78 23.68 9.08
CA ASP A 10 -9.90 24.62 9.04
C ASP A 10 -10.56 24.68 7.65
N LEU A 11 -9.78 24.59 6.57
CA LEU A 11 -10.30 24.52 5.20
C LEU A 11 -11.14 23.26 4.98
N GLU A 12 -10.68 22.08 5.42
CA GLU A 12 -11.48 20.85 5.36
C GLU A 12 -12.77 20.99 6.19
N ARG A 13 -12.68 21.53 7.41
CA ARG A 13 -13.85 21.76 8.26
C ARG A 13 -14.88 22.68 7.60
N LEU A 14 -14.43 23.63 6.79
CA LEU A 14 -15.28 24.54 6.01
C LEU A 14 -15.75 23.93 4.67
N GLY A 15 -15.48 22.65 4.42
CA GLY A 15 -15.91 21.93 3.22
C GLY A 15 -15.00 22.11 2.01
N ARG A 16 -13.76 22.57 2.21
CA ARG A 16 -12.75 22.79 1.16
C ARG A 16 -11.44 22.03 1.42
N PRO A 17 -11.47 20.69 1.52
CA PRO A 17 -10.26 19.88 1.67
C PRO A 17 -9.32 20.03 0.46
N ASP A 18 -9.86 20.33 -0.72
CA ASP A 18 -9.11 20.62 -1.94
C ASP A 18 -8.17 21.82 -1.79
N LEU A 19 -8.64 22.91 -1.15
CA LEU A 19 -7.81 24.07 -0.85
C LEU A 19 -6.77 23.78 0.24
N GLY A 20 -7.11 22.91 1.20
CA GLY A 20 -6.18 22.46 2.22
C GLY A 20 -5.00 21.68 1.62
N ALA A 21 -5.31 20.73 0.73
CA ALA A 21 -4.30 19.96 0.00
C ALA A 21 -3.43 20.86 -0.89
N TRP A 22 -4.06 21.72 -1.70
CA TRP A 22 -3.33 22.67 -2.55
C TRP A 22 -2.40 23.59 -1.74
N PHE A 23 -2.86 24.08 -0.59
CA PHE A 23 -2.02 24.91 0.29
C PHE A 23 -0.80 24.15 0.83
N LEU A 24 -0.97 22.90 1.24
CA LEU A 24 0.13 22.06 1.73
C LEU A 24 1.12 21.74 0.61
N ASP A 25 0.62 21.48 -0.61
CA ASP A 25 1.44 21.24 -1.80
C ASP A 25 2.32 22.48 -2.09
N CYS A 26 1.71 23.67 -2.17
CA CYS A 26 2.46 24.91 -2.37
C CYS A 26 3.47 25.16 -1.23
N TYR A 27 3.08 24.93 0.03
CA TYR A 27 3.98 25.12 1.15
C TYR A 27 5.20 24.20 1.05
N ALA A 28 5.01 22.91 0.73
CA ALA A 28 6.10 21.96 0.56
C ALA A 28 7.05 22.40 -0.56
N GLU A 29 6.50 22.81 -1.71
CA GLU A 29 7.27 23.30 -2.86
C GLU A 29 8.14 24.51 -2.50
N PHE A 30 7.56 25.55 -1.88
CA PHE A 30 8.28 26.80 -1.59
C PHE A 30 9.20 26.72 -0.36
N SER A 31 8.90 25.85 0.60
CA SER A 31 9.75 25.66 1.78
C SER A 31 10.92 24.71 1.54
N GLY A 32 10.88 23.93 0.47
CA GLY A 32 11.83 22.84 0.22
C GLY A 32 11.75 21.71 1.24
N ALA A 33 10.68 21.66 2.04
CA ALA A 33 10.46 20.61 3.02
C ALA A 33 10.09 19.30 2.32
N GLU A 34 10.72 18.19 2.72
CA GLU A 34 10.29 16.87 2.25
C GLU A 34 8.88 16.59 2.78
N ARG A 35 7.99 16.26 1.85
CA ARG A 35 6.60 15.98 2.15
C ARG A 35 6.49 14.59 2.79
N SER A 36 5.74 14.49 3.88
CA SER A 36 5.37 13.20 4.47
C SER A 36 3.87 13.19 4.70
N VAL A 37 3.16 12.36 3.94
CA VAL A 37 1.70 12.23 3.98
C VAL A 37 1.23 11.87 5.39
N ALA A 38 1.92 10.93 6.04
CA ALA A 38 1.62 10.55 7.42
C ALA A 38 1.73 11.74 8.40
N LEU A 39 2.79 12.54 8.28
CA LEU A 39 2.99 13.71 9.16
C LEU A 39 1.95 14.80 8.91
N GLU A 40 1.55 15.03 7.65
CA GLU A 40 0.47 15.96 7.32
C GLU A 40 -0.83 15.58 8.01
N HIS A 41 -1.26 14.32 7.83
CA HIS A 41 -2.46 13.82 8.48
C HIS A 41 -2.31 13.84 10.00
N HIS A 42 -1.13 13.50 10.56
CA HIS A 42 -0.89 13.57 12.00
C HIS A 42 -1.09 15.00 12.54
N TYR A 43 -0.48 16.01 11.93
CA TYR A 43 -0.61 17.39 12.41
C TYR A 43 -2.00 17.96 12.21
N ILE A 44 -2.70 17.60 11.12
CA ILE A 44 -4.12 17.97 10.94
C ILE A 44 -4.95 17.36 12.07
N ALA A 45 -4.77 16.07 12.37
CA ALA A 45 -5.46 15.42 13.47
C ALA A 45 -5.14 16.07 14.82
N TYR A 46 -3.88 16.35 15.09
CA TYR A 46 -3.44 17.04 16.30
C TYR A 46 -4.14 18.40 16.47
N ARG A 47 -4.14 19.25 15.43
CA ARG A 47 -4.83 20.55 15.45
C ARG A 47 -6.34 20.40 15.63
N ALA A 48 -6.94 19.40 15.00
CA ALA A 48 -8.36 19.09 15.14
C ALA A 48 -8.72 18.65 16.58
N VAL A 49 -7.89 17.83 17.24
CA VAL A 49 -8.07 17.45 18.66
C VAL A 49 -7.97 18.66 19.56
N VAL A 50 -6.96 19.52 19.36
CA VAL A 50 -6.79 20.75 20.15
C VAL A 50 -8.03 21.64 20.04
N ARG A 51 -8.55 21.84 18.82
CA ARG A 51 -9.77 22.64 18.59
C ARG A 51 -11.01 21.95 19.16
N SER A 52 -11.12 20.62 19.05
CA SER A 52 -12.22 19.85 19.63
C SER A 52 -12.25 20.01 21.16
N LYS A 53 -11.10 19.93 21.83
CA LYS A 53 -10.98 20.16 23.27
C LYS A 53 -11.46 21.56 23.67
N VAL A 54 -11.05 22.59 22.92
CA VAL A 54 -11.50 23.98 23.18
C VAL A 54 -13.01 24.09 22.98
N ALA A 55 -13.58 23.47 21.94
CA ALA A 55 -15.02 23.45 21.73
C ALA A 55 -15.77 22.76 22.89
N CYS A 56 -15.25 21.64 23.42
CA CYS A 56 -15.79 21.00 24.62
C CYS A 56 -15.80 21.96 25.84
N LEU A 57 -14.71 22.70 26.08
CA LEU A 57 -14.65 23.67 27.18
C LEU A 57 -15.67 24.81 27.00
N ARG A 58 -15.82 25.33 25.79
CA ARG A 58 -16.82 26.38 25.50
C ARG A 58 -18.25 25.87 25.61
N HIS A 59 -18.50 24.62 25.22
CA HIS A 59 -19.79 23.97 25.44
C HIS A 59 -20.11 23.88 26.94
N ALA A 60 -19.14 23.48 27.77
CA ALA A 60 -19.30 23.45 29.23
C ALA A 60 -19.56 24.85 29.84
N GLN A 61 -19.15 25.91 29.17
CA GLN A 61 -19.44 27.31 29.53
C GLN A 61 -20.80 27.82 29.01
N GLY A 62 -21.59 26.97 28.33
CA GLY A 62 -22.91 27.33 27.82
C GLY A 62 -22.91 28.01 26.45
N VAL A 63 -21.79 28.01 25.72
CA VAL A 63 -21.74 28.58 24.35
C VAL A 63 -22.48 27.65 23.38
N ALA A 64 -23.51 28.17 22.73
CA ALA A 64 -24.34 27.42 21.79
C ALA A 64 -23.55 26.87 20.58
N GLY A 65 -23.92 25.68 20.11
CA GLY A 65 -23.37 25.02 18.92
C GLY A 65 -21.96 24.43 19.06
N GLN A 66 -21.33 24.57 20.23
CA GLN A 66 -19.96 24.06 20.45
C GLN A 66 -19.91 22.54 20.61
N ASP A 67 -21.01 21.89 21.01
CA ASP A 67 -21.15 20.43 21.06
C ASP A 67 -21.06 19.80 19.66
N VAL A 68 -21.74 20.41 18.68
CA VAL A 68 -21.71 19.96 17.29
C VAL A 68 -20.29 20.13 16.72
N LEU A 69 -19.68 21.31 16.93
CA LEU A 69 -18.33 21.60 16.49
C LEU A 69 -17.29 20.63 17.10
N ALA A 70 -17.41 20.33 18.40
CA ALA A 70 -16.53 19.39 19.08
C ALA A 70 -16.57 17.99 18.44
N ARG A 71 -17.78 17.48 18.15
CA ARG A 71 -17.98 16.18 17.48
C ARG A 71 -17.45 16.17 16.04
N GLN A 72 -17.70 17.23 15.28
CA GLN A 72 -17.19 17.37 13.91
C GLN A 72 -15.66 17.33 13.88
N LEU A 73 -15.00 18.10 14.76
CA LEU A 73 -13.55 18.14 14.88
C LEU A 73 -12.97 16.82 15.37
N ALA A 74 -13.62 16.14 16.33
CA ALA A 74 -13.20 14.81 16.77
C ALA A 74 -13.32 13.77 15.64
N GLY A 75 -14.37 13.85 14.83
CA GLY A 75 -14.53 13.02 13.64
C GLY A 75 -13.46 13.28 12.59
N LEU A 76 -13.12 14.55 12.35
CA LEU A 76 -12.01 14.93 11.46
C LEU A 76 -10.68 14.39 11.97
N ALA A 77 -10.38 14.58 13.27
CA ALA A 77 -9.19 14.04 13.89
C ALA A 77 -9.08 12.53 13.71
N LEU A 78 -10.15 11.78 13.97
CA LEU A 78 -10.15 10.33 13.83
C LEU A 78 -9.92 9.87 12.39
N ARG A 79 -10.49 10.55 11.40
CA ARG A 79 -10.23 10.25 9.98
C ARG A 79 -8.76 10.46 9.64
N HIS A 80 -8.19 11.58 10.04
CA HIS A 80 -6.78 11.88 9.77
C HIS A 80 -5.84 10.94 10.52
N LEU A 81 -6.13 10.53 11.76
CA LEU A 81 -5.30 9.53 12.45
C LEU A 81 -5.27 8.18 11.70
N ARG A 82 -6.37 7.79 11.06
CA ARG A 82 -6.44 6.56 10.24
C ARG A 82 -5.69 6.67 8.91
N LEU A 83 -5.58 7.89 8.38
CA LEU A 83 -4.82 8.20 7.16
C LEU A 83 -3.33 8.41 7.47
N ALA A 84 -3.01 8.85 8.69
CA ALA A 84 -1.65 9.05 9.17
C ALA A 84 -0.91 7.75 9.49
N GLU A 85 -1.62 6.63 9.60
CA GLU A 85 -1.07 5.31 9.90
C GLU A 85 -0.50 4.69 8.61
N PRO A 86 0.84 4.63 8.42
CA PRO A 86 1.43 4.00 7.24
C PRO A 86 1.12 2.50 7.26
N ARG A 87 0.85 1.94 6.08
CA ARG A 87 0.47 0.53 5.94
C ARG A 87 1.47 -0.20 5.06
N LEU A 88 1.84 -1.40 5.46
CA LEU A 88 2.51 -2.37 4.59
C LEU A 88 1.48 -3.42 4.17
N MET A 89 1.17 -3.47 2.88
CA MET A 89 0.14 -4.36 2.35
C MET A 89 0.78 -5.43 1.48
N LEU A 90 0.67 -6.69 1.87
CA LEU A 90 1.14 -7.82 1.06
C LEU A 90 -0.01 -8.32 0.21
N VAL A 91 0.14 -8.26 -1.12
CA VAL A 91 -0.85 -8.81 -2.05
C VAL A 91 -0.21 -9.99 -2.76
N GLY A 92 -0.67 -11.19 -2.41
CA GLY A 92 -0.15 -12.44 -2.95
C GLY A 92 -1.18 -13.34 -3.58
N GLY A 93 -0.71 -14.50 -4.03
CA GLY A 93 -1.53 -15.44 -4.78
C GLY A 93 -0.76 -16.06 -5.94
N ARG A 94 -1.39 -17.07 -6.54
CA ARG A 94 -0.82 -17.82 -7.66
C ARG A 94 -0.83 -16.96 -8.92
N PRO A 95 0.06 -17.22 -9.90
CA PRO A 95 -0.04 -16.57 -11.20
C PRO A 95 -1.45 -16.71 -11.78
N GLY A 96 -1.95 -15.65 -12.41
CA GLY A 96 -3.31 -15.64 -12.99
C GLY A 96 -4.46 -15.33 -12.02
N THR A 97 -4.24 -15.27 -10.70
CA THR A 97 -5.32 -14.97 -9.72
C THR A 97 -5.64 -13.49 -9.55
N GLY A 98 -5.13 -12.60 -10.42
CA GLY A 98 -5.48 -11.18 -10.38
C GLY A 98 -4.74 -10.32 -9.34
N LYS A 99 -3.77 -10.89 -8.59
CA LYS A 99 -2.96 -10.18 -7.58
C LYS A 99 -2.47 -8.79 -7.99
N SER A 100 -1.91 -8.65 -9.19
CA SER A 100 -1.37 -7.37 -9.66
C SER A 100 -2.45 -6.32 -9.95
N THR A 101 -3.64 -6.77 -10.35
CA THR A 101 -4.80 -5.88 -10.52
C THR A 101 -5.32 -5.39 -9.18
N VAL A 102 -5.41 -6.29 -8.19
CA VAL A 102 -5.80 -5.95 -6.81
C VAL A 102 -4.75 -5.01 -6.19
N ALA A 103 -3.47 -5.31 -6.34
CA ALA A 103 -2.38 -4.51 -5.80
C ALA A 103 -2.34 -3.09 -6.39
N GLY A 104 -2.55 -2.94 -7.71
CA GLY A 104 -2.64 -1.63 -8.34
C GLY A 104 -3.80 -0.78 -7.81
N ARG A 105 -5.01 -1.34 -7.80
CA ARG A 105 -6.19 -0.63 -7.24
C ARG A 105 -6.01 -0.28 -5.77
N LEU A 106 -5.44 -1.19 -4.99
CA LEU A 106 -5.19 -0.97 -3.57
C LEU A 106 -4.17 0.15 -3.34
N ALA A 107 -3.13 0.23 -4.18
CA ALA A 107 -2.17 1.32 -4.14
C ALA A 107 -2.84 2.66 -4.49
N ASP A 108 -3.66 2.71 -5.54
CA ASP A 108 -4.39 3.93 -5.94
C ASP A 108 -5.36 4.41 -4.85
N GLU A 109 -6.16 3.50 -4.28
CA GLU A 109 -7.14 3.82 -3.24
C GLU A 109 -6.50 4.23 -1.91
N ALA A 110 -5.36 3.61 -1.57
CA ALA A 110 -4.64 3.93 -0.34
C ALA A 110 -3.68 5.13 -0.50
N GLY A 111 -3.49 5.65 -1.73
CA GLY A 111 -2.45 6.63 -2.03
C GLY A 111 -1.04 6.12 -1.74
N GLY A 112 -0.81 4.81 -1.94
CA GLY A 112 0.43 4.12 -1.60
C GLY A 112 1.33 3.83 -2.79
N VAL A 113 2.60 3.50 -2.50
CA VAL A 113 3.58 3.10 -3.51
C VAL A 113 3.49 1.60 -3.78
N LEU A 114 3.28 1.23 -5.04
CA LEU A 114 3.28 -0.16 -5.48
C LEU A 114 4.69 -0.64 -5.81
N VAL A 115 5.14 -1.73 -5.17
CA VAL A 115 6.40 -2.41 -5.49
C VAL A 115 6.08 -3.83 -5.94
N GLN A 116 6.48 -4.17 -7.16
CA GLN A 116 6.17 -5.47 -7.78
C GLN A 116 7.43 -6.33 -7.90
N SER A 117 7.34 -7.58 -7.44
CA SER A 117 8.47 -8.53 -7.48
C SER A 117 9.02 -8.76 -8.88
N ASP A 118 8.17 -8.88 -9.90
CA ASP A 118 8.63 -9.09 -11.27
C ASP A 118 9.39 -7.87 -11.82
N ARG A 119 8.93 -6.65 -11.51
CA ARG A 119 9.64 -5.41 -11.84
C ARG A 119 11.00 -5.34 -11.14
N VAL A 120 11.03 -5.55 -9.83
CA VAL A 120 12.28 -5.53 -9.03
C VAL A 120 13.26 -6.59 -9.53
N ARG A 121 12.77 -7.78 -9.87
CA ARG A 121 13.59 -8.87 -10.41
C ARG A 121 14.26 -8.49 -11.74
N LYS A 122 13.52 -7.88 -12.66
CA LYS A 122 14.05 -7.41 -13.96
C LYS A 122 15.06 -6.29 -13.77
N GLU A 123 14.75 -5.32 -12.91
CA GLU A 123 15.68 -4.23 -12.56
C GLU A 123 17.01 -4.74 -11.99
N LEU A 124 16.97 -5.72 -11.07
CA LEU A 124 18.17 -6.32 -10.48
C LEU A 124 19.00 -7.11 -11.51
N ALA A 125 18.36 -7.64 -12.55
CA ALA A 125 19.02 -8.33 -13.66
C ALA A 125 19.52 -7.40 -14.77
N GLY A 126 19.27 -6.08 -14.66
CA GLY A 126 19.58 -5.11 -15.72
C GLY A 126 18.73 -5.26 -16.97
N ILE A 127 17.57 -5.90 -16.85
CA ILE A 127 16.59 -6.09 -17.93
C ILE A 127 15.56 -4.96 -17.84
N ASP A 128 15.16 -4.41 -18.97
CA ASP A 128 14.06 -3.46 -19.03
C ASP A 128 12.79 -4.09 -18.40
N PRO A 129 12.15 -3.45 -17.40
CA PRO A 129 10.96 -4.00 -16.74
C PRO A 129 9.82 -4.38 -17.70
N GLU A 130 9.72 -3.73 -18.87
CA GLU A 130 8.69 -3.99 -19.87
C GLU A 130 9.06 -5.13 -20.84
N GLN A 131 10.31 -5.58 -20.83
CA GLN A 131 10.77 -6.71 -21.64
C GLN A 131 10.49 -8.04 -20.93
N SER A 132 10.06 -9.04 -21.70
CA SER A 132 9.96 -10.41 -21.21
C SER A 132 11.36 -10.96 -20.94
N ALA A 133 11.58 -11.50 -19.74
CA ALA A 133 12.78 -12.26 -19.44
C ALA A 133 12.39 -13.74 -19.50
N GLU A 134 12.43 -14.32 -20.71
CA GLU A 134 12.12 -15.75 -20.91
C GLU A 134 13.14 -16.64 -20.17
N ALA A 135 12.84 -16.97 -18.92
CA ALA A 135 13.60 -17.87 -18.09
C ALA A 135 12.66 -18.88 -17.45
N GLY A 136 13.03 -20.17 -17.50
CA GLY A 136 12.24 -21.25 -16.89
C GLY A 136 12.12 -21.09 -15.37
N TRP A 137 11.09 -21.72 -14.78
CA TRP A 137 10.93 -21.80 -13.33
C TRP A 137 12.20 -22.33 -12.64
N GLN A 138 12.64 -21.63 -11.58
CA GLN A 138 13.89 -21.92 -10.84
C GLN A 138 15.18 -21.82 -11.69
N GLN A 139 15.17 -21.07 -12.78
CA GLN A 139 16.33 -20.82 -13.62
C GLN A 139 16.55 -19.32 -13.82
N GLY A 140 17.81 -18.93 -14.04
CA GLY A 140 18.18 -17.53 -14.28
C GLY A 140 17.67 -16.62 -13.16
N ILE A 141 16.94 -15.57 -13.54
CA ILE A 141 16.40 -14.58 -12.59
C ILE A 141 15.36 -15.16 -11.60
N TYR A 142 14.87 -16.38 -11.84
CA TYR A 142 13.89 -17.07 -11.00
C TYR A 142 14.51 -18.16 -10.11
N ASP A 143 15.83 -18.32 -10.11
CA ASP A 143 16.48 -19.26 -9.20
C ASP A 143 16.28 -18.87 -7.72
N VAL A 144 16.66 -19.76 -6.81
CA VAL A 144 16.46 -19.55 -5.37
C VAL A 144 17.21 -18.31 -4.87
N ALA A 145 18.46 -18.12 -5.31
CA ALA A 145 19.29 -17.00 -4.86
C ALA A 145 18.77 -15.65 -5.41
N SER A 146 18.38 -15.60 -6.67
CA SER A 146 17.75 -14.43 -7.30
C SER A 146 16.39 -14.12 -6.68
N THR A 147 15.61 -15.14 -6.34
CA THR A 147 14.34 -14.96 -5.63
C THR A 147 14.56 -14.34 -4.25
N GLU A 148 15.47 -14.89 -3.44
CA GLU A 148 15.86 -14.33 -2.14
C GLU A 148 16.34 -12.88 -2.26
N HIS A 149 17.19 -12.60 -3.25
CA HIS A 149 17.70 -11.25 -3.49
C HIS A 149 16.57 -10.27 -3.86
N THR A 150 15.63 -10.70 -4.71
CA THR A 150 14.45 -9.91 -5.08
C THR A 150 13.60 -9.55 -3.86
N TYR A 151 13.26 -10.53 -3.01
CA TYR A 151 12.43 -10.27 -1.82
C TYR A 151 13.14 -9.36 -0.82
N ARG A 152 14.46 -9.53 -0.62
CA ARG A 152 15.25 -8.62 0.23
C ARG A 152 15.23 -7.19 -0.31
N GLU A 153 15.40 -7.00 -1.60
CA GLU A 153 15.40 -5.67 -2.20
C GLU A 153 14.01 -5.02 -2.13
N MET A 154 12.94 -5.77 -2.41
CA MET A 154 11.56 -5.28 -2.24
C MET A 154 11.32 -4.78 -0.81
N LEU A 155 11.73 -5.55 0.18
CA LEU A 155 11.54 -5.23 1.59
C LEU A 155 12.42 -4.06 2.03
N ARG A 156 13.65 -3.95 1.54
CA ARG A 156 14.52 -2.80 1.77
C ARG A 156 13.89 -1.51 1.22
N ARG A 157 13.32 -1.55 0.01
CA ARG A 157 12.60 -0.40 -0.58
C ARG A 157 11.36 -0.05 0.24
N ALA A 158 10.60 -1.06 0.68
CA ALA A 158 9.43 -0.88 1.53
C ALA A 158 9.80 -0.20 2.85
N GLU A 159 10.84 -0.67 3.54
CA GLU A 159 11.31 -0.12 4.81
C GLU A 159 11.69 1.37 4.68
N LEU A 160 12.39 1.75 3.61
CA LEU A 160 12.74 3.15 3.36
C LEU A 160 11.50 4.04 3.18
N LEU A 161 10.52 3.57 2.43
CA LEU A 161 9.27 4.31 2.15
C LEU A 161 8.40 4.42 3.40
N LEU A 162 8.20 3.30 4.11
CA LEU A 162 7.46 3.27 5.37
C LEU A 162 8.10 4.17 6.43
N GLY A 163 9.44 4.19 6.50
CA GLY A 163 10.19 5.08 7.38
C GLY A 163 9.99 6.58 7.08
N ARG A 164 9.54 6.93 5.87
CA ARG A 164 9.13 8.30 5.48
C ARG A 164 7.64 8.57 5.71
N GLY A 165 6.91 7.57 6.20
CA GLY A 165 5.47 7.64 6.43
C GLY A 165 4.63 7.34 5.18
N GLU A 166 5.21 6.71 4.16
CA GLU A 166 4.47 6.30 2.96
C GLU A 166 3.82 4.94 3.17
N THR A 167 2.60 4.77 2.64
CA THR A 167 1.97 3.45 2.54
C THR A 167 2.57 2.67 1.38
N VAL A 168 2.85 1.38 1.57
CA VAL A 168 3.49 0.52 0.56
C VAL A 168 2.64 -0.72 0.30
N VAL A 169 2.42 -1.02 -0.97
CA VAL A 169 1.78 -2.26 -1.45
C VAL A 169 2.83 -3.13 -2.14
N LEU A 170 3.00 -4.37 -1.68
CA LEU A 170 3.94 -5.32 -2.25
C LEU A 170 3.21 -6.44 -3.02
N ASP A 171 3.41 -6.47 -4.34
CA ASP A 171 2.87 -7.50 -5.25
C ASP A 171 3.93 -8.59 -5.52
N ALA A 172 3.75 -9.74 -4.87
CA ALA A 172 4.58 -10.92 -5.07
C ALA A 172 3.75 -12.20 -4.91
N SER A 173 4.32 -13.37 -5.19
CA SER A 173 3.58 -14.62 -4.95
C SER A 173 3.39 -14.93 -3.47
N TRP A 174 4.31 -14.46 -2.60
CA TRP A 174 4.31 -14.68 -1.14
C TRP A 174 4.17 -16.14 -0.73
N ARG A 175 4.68 -17.05 -1.56
CA ARG A 175 4.60 -18.51 -1.38
C ARG A 175 5.31 -19.02 -0.12
N VAL A 176 6.49 -18.46 0.16
CA VAL A 176 7.38 -18.96 1.21
C VAL A 176 7.11 -18.23 2.52
N ALA A 177 6.90 -18.97 3.61
CA ALA A 177 6.60 -18.41 4.93
C ALA A 177 7.70 -17.48 5.44
N ALA A 178 8.97 -17.80 5.16
CA ALA A 178 10.11 -16.97 5.55
C ALA A 178 10.08 -15.56 4.93
N HIS A 179 9.64 -15.41 3.68
CA HIS A 179 9.50 -14.10 3.04
C HIS A 179 8.40 -13.26 3.69
N ARG A 180 7.28 -13.90 4.05
CA ARG A 180 6.21 -13.24 4.79
C ARG A 180 6.68 -12.77 6.15
N GLU A 181 7.43 -13.60 6.86
CA GLU A 181 8.00 -13.23 8.16
C GLU A 181 8.96 -12.05 8.07
N MET A 182 9.82 -11.99 7.04
CA MET A 182 10.67 -10.82 6.80
C MET A 182 9.83 -9.55 6.60
N ALA A 183 8.68 -9.63 5.94
CA ALA A 183 7.77 -8.51 5.78
C ALA A 183 7.13 -8.07 7.11
N ARG A 184 6.79 -9.02 7.99
CA ARG A 184 6.30 -8.71 9.36
C ARG A 184 7.34 -7.98 10.19
N VAL A 185 8.60 -8.41 10.10
CA VAL A 185 9.72 -7.73 10.76
C VAL A 185 9.85 -6.29 10.28
N VAL A 186 9.76 -6.04 8.96
CA VAL A 186 9.77 -4.67 8.41
C VAL A 186 8.60 -3.85 8.94
N ALA A 187 7.37 -4.37 8.88
CA ALA A 187 6.19 -3.65 9.38
C ALA A 187 6.32 -3.29 10.88
N ALA A 188 6.80 -4.22 11.70
CA ALA A 188 7.05 -3.97 13.11
C ALA A 188 8.15 -2.92 13.33
N GLY A 189 9.26 -3.02 12.59
CA GLY A 189 10.39 -2.09 12.67
C GLY A 189 10.03 -0.66 12.29
N THR A 190 9.08 -0.48 11.36
CA THR A 190 8.59 0.84 10.92
C THR A 190 7.29 1.27 11.60
N SER A 191 6.83 0.53 12.63
CA SER A 191 5.54 0.78 13.32
C SER A 191 4.36 0.93 12.35
N SER A 192 4.39 0.20 11.25
CA SER A 192 3.41 0.26 10.18
C SER A 192 2.36 -0.83 10.35
N ARG A 193 1.12 -0.53 9.98
CA ARG A 193 0.05 -1.53 10.02
C ARG A 193 0.22 -2.53 8.89
N LEU A 194 0.38 -3.80 9.25
CA LEU A 194 0.44 -4.88 8.28
C LEU A 194 -0.97 -5.28 7.82
N VAL A 195 -1.13 -5.49 6.52
CA VAL A 195 -2.31 -6.07 5.88
C VAL A 195 -1.83 -7.20 4.97
N GLU A 196 -2.37 -8.40 5.13
CA GLU A 196 -1.98 -9.58 4.35
C GLU A 196 -3.18 -10.06 3.52
N LEU A 197 -3.03 -10.11 2.19
CA LEU A 197 -4.09 -10.48 1.25
C LEU A 197 -3.62 -11.59 0.32
N VAL A 198 -4.48 -12.59 0.11
CA VAL A 198 -4.24 -13.67 -0.86
C VAL A 198 -5.36 -13.73 -1.88
N CYS A 199 -5.02 -13.44 -3.14
CA CYS A 199 -5.94 -13.52 -4.26
C CYS A 199 -6.12 -14.96 -4.74
N ARG A 200 -7.38 -15.39 -4.84
CA ARG A 200 -7.78 -16.71 -5.34
C ARG A 200 -8.66 -16.57 -6.59
N ALA A 201 -8.56 -17.58 -7.45
CA ALA A 201 -9.42 -17.77 -8.61
C ALA A 201 -9.44 -19.28 -8.94
N PRO A 202 -10.52 -19.80 -9.55
CA PRO A 202 -10.53 -21.14 -10.11
C PRO A 202 -9.37 -21.35 -11.08
N GLY A 203 -8.74 -22.53 -11.05
CA GLY A 203 -7.59 -22.86 -11.91
C GLY A 203 -7.86 -22.59 -13.40
N VAL A 204 -9.05 -22.97 -13.87
CA VAL A 204 -9.49 -22.70 -15.26
C VAL A 204 -9.51 -21.22 -15.62
N VAL A 205 -9.85 -20.34 -14.68
CA VAL A 205 -9.86 -18.88 -14.87
C VAL A 205 -8.44 -18.33 -14.84
N ALA A 206 -7.62 -18.79 -13.89
CA ALA A 206 -6.22 -18.38 -13.79
C ALA A 206 -5.43 -18.77 -15.05
N ASP A 207 -5.60 -20.00 -15.54
CA ASP A 207 -4.94 -20.50 -16.75
C ASP A 207 -5.39 -19.74 -18.01
N ALA A 208 -6.69 -19.45 -18.12
CA ALA A 208 -7.22 -18.64 -19.21
C ALA A 208 -6.60 -17.23 -19.21
N ARG A 209 -6.46 -16.61 -18.02
CA ARG A 209 -5.83 -15.29 -17.86
C ARG A 209 -4.33 -15.30 -18.19
N ILE A 210 -3.62 -16.38 -17.86
CA ILE A 210 -2.21 -16.52 -18.23
C ILE A 210 -2.08 -16.62 -19.76
N ARG A 211 -2.89 -17.48 -20.39
CA ARG A 211 -2.88 -17.67 -21.85
C ARG A 211 -3.19 -16.38 -22.62
N THR A 212 -4.16 -15.58 -22.17
CA THR A 212 -4.51 -14.32 -22.85
C THR A 212 -3.44 -13.24 -22.71
N ARG A 213 -2.63 -13.26 -21.66
CA ARG A 213 -1.54 -12.29 -21.44
C ARG A 213 -0.29 -12.56 -22.28
N ALA A 214 -0.06 -13.82 -22.66
CA ALA A 214 1.09 -14.22 -23.47
C ALA A 214 1.16 -13.52 -24.85
N GLY A 215 0.07 -12.88 -25.31
CA GLY A 215 0.00 -12.15 -26.58
C GLY A 215 0.29 -10.64 -26.52
N GLY A 216 0.68 -10.06 -25.38
CA GLY A 216 0.96 -8.62 -25.25
C GLY A 216 2.11 -8.32 -24.27
N PRO A 217 2.55 -7.05 -24.14
CA PRO A 217 3.56 -6.67 -23.14
C PRO A 217 3.01 -6.91 -21.73
N HIS A 218 3.72 -7.68 -20.92
CA HIS A 218 3.31 -8.03 -19.57
C HIS A 218 4.51 -8.21 -18.63
N LEU A 219 4.32 -7.85 -17.36
CA LEU A 219 5.38 -7.86 -16.35
C LEU A 219 5.73 -9.28 -15.84
N SER A 220 4.79 -10.24 -15.89
CA SER A 220 4.89 -11.54 -15.23
C SER A 220 5.21 -12.68 -16.20
N ASP A 221 6.41 -13.26 -16.13
CA ASP A 221 6.87 -14.28 -17.09
C ASP A 221 6.34 -15.72 -16.80
N ALA A 222 5.29 -15.87 -15.98
CA ALA A 222 4.74 -17.17 -15.57
C ALA A 222 3.86 -17.82 -16.64
N THR A 223 4.23 -19.02 -17.09
CA THR A 223 3.39 -19.90 -17.94
C THR A 223 2.41 -20.74 -17.10
N PRO A 224 1.37 -21.38 -17.71
CA PRO A 224 0.46 -22.27 -16.97
C PRO A 224 1.19 -23.42 -16.27
N GLU A 225 2.24 -23.97 -16.88
CA GLU A 225 3.06 -25.04 -16.31
C GLU A 225 3.83 -24.54 -15.07
N ILE A 226 4.37 -23.33 -15.14
CA ILE A 226 4.99 -22.66 -14.00
C ILE A 226 3.95 -22.39 -12.90
N ALA A 227 2.74 -21.95 -13.25
CA ALA A 227 1.67 -21.70 -12.29
C ALA A 227 1.17 -22.98 -11.58
N ALA A 228 1.21 -24.12 -12.27
CA ALA A 228 0.92 -25.44 -11.72
C ALA A 228 2.05 -25.90 -10.78
N ALA A 229 3.32 -25.82 -11.17
CA ALA A 229 4.45 -26.11 -10.28
C ALA A 229 4.46 -25.15 -9.06
N MET A 230 4.03 -23.90 -9.26
CA MET A 230 3.91 -22.93 -8.19
C MET A 230 2.77 -23.24 -7.20
N ALA A 231 1.83 -24.10 -7.57
CA ALA A 231 0.73 -24.55 -6.71
C ALA A 231 1.20 -25.41 -5.55
N GLU A 232 2.10 -26.33 -5.86
CA GLU A 232 2.45 -27.45 -5.00
C GLU A 232 3.40 -27.02 -3.88
N ALA A 233 4.05 -25.86 -4.04
CA ALA A 233 5.03 -25.32 -3.10
C ALA A 233 4.58 -23.95 -2.52
N PHE A 234 3.32 -23.86 -2.11
CA PHE A 234 2.76 -22.70 -1.42
C PHE A 234 2.57 -23.02 0.07
N ASP A 235 3.33 -22.37 0.95
CA ASP A 235 3.19 -22.58 2.40
C ASP A 235 1.86 -22.01 2.90
N PRO A 236 1.21 -22.65 3.89
CA PRO A 236 -0.04 -22.14 4.46
C PRO A 236 0.09 -20.68 4.91
N TRP A 237 -0.91 -19.86 4.57
CA TRP A 237 -0.95 -18.44 4.91
C TRP A 237 -2.27 -18.10 5.61
N PRO A 238 -2.44 -18.55 6.88
CA PRO A 238 -3.68 -18.35 7.62
C PRO A 238 -3.91 -16.91 8.07
N GLU A 239 -2.86 -16.07 8.11
CA GLU A 239 -2.97 -14.65 8.49
C GLU A 239 -3.57 -13.78 7.38
N ALA A 240 -3.59 -14.25 6.13
CA ALA A 240 -4.09 -13.48 5.00
C ALA A 240 -5.61 -13.57 4.84
N ASP A 241 -6.21 -12.42 4.60
CA ASP A 241 -7.59 -12.33 4.13
C ASP A 241 -7.66 -12.81 2.67
N VAL A 242 -8.67 -13.63 2.38
CA VAL A 242 -8.88 -14.18 1.03
C VAL A 242 -9.65 -13.20 0.17
N VAL A 243 -9.12 -12.91 -1.02
CA VAL A 243 -9.78 -12.09 -2.04
C VAL A 243 -10.13 -12.97 -3.24
N ASP A 244 -11.39 -13.32 -3.39
CA ASP A 244 -11.87 -14.09 -4.54
C ASP A 244 -12.00 -13.17 -5.76
N THR A 245 -11.38 -13.58 -6.87
CA THR A 245 -11.28 -12.78 -8.11
C THR A 245 -11.99 -13.43 -9.29
N ASP A 246 -13.01 -14.24 -9.01
CA ASP A 246 -13.71 -15.10 -9.99
C ASP A 246 -14.37 -14.29 -11.12
N SER A 247 -14.73 -13.04 -10.84
CA SER A 247 -15.17 -12.03 -11.81
C SER A 247 -14.23 -10.83 -11.76
N PRO A 248 -14.02 -10.09 -12.88
CA PRO A 248 -13.26 -8.84 -12.83
C PRO A 248 -13.92 -7.93 -11.80
N ALA A 249 -13.13 -7.42 -10.85
CA ALA A 249 -13.62 -6.47 -9.87
C ALA A 249 -14.26 -5.30 -10.62
N ARG A 250 -15.55 -5.04 -10.34
CA ARG A 250 -16.25 -3.87 -10.89
C ARG A 250 -15.63 -2.58 -10.38
#